data_AF-X1I548-F1
#
_entry.id   AF-X1I548-F1
#
_cell.length_a   1.000
_cell.length_b   1.000
_cell.length_c   1.000
_cell.angle_alpha   90.00
_cell.angle_beta   90.00
_cell.angle_gamma   90.00
#
_symmetry.space_group_name_H-M   'P 1'
#
loop_
_entity.id
_entity.type
_entity.pdbx_description
1 polymer ?
#
loop_
_entity_poly.entity_id
_entity_poly.type
_entity_poly.pdbx_seq_one_letter_code
_entity_poly.pdbx_strand_id
1 'polypeptide(L)'
;MDNLPIVEVKGISPALQVPPAGKIWQKEDLAAAVEILDRLNRRGELEESGSGLLYEIGRINVSNFNGRQNSRSAHIILYTTDDRLIIWGAEIEKWQRYLEATDEQKIARLFSYYKEKGTLLGGVKYIDLKEPQQTIPLPIDKY
;
A
#
# COMPACT_ATOMS: atom_id res chain seq x y z
N MET A 1 14.00 -23.86 5.32
CA MET A 1 12.54 -23.71 5.22
C MET A 1 12.31 -22.35 4.62
N ASP A 2 11.86 -22.31 3.37
CA ASP A 2 11.50 -21.06 2.72
C ASP A 2 10.24 -20.55 3.42
N ASN A 3 10.42 -19.64 4.38
CA ASN A 3 9.33 -19.05 5.11
C ASN A 3 8.68 -18.05 4.15
N LEU A 4 7.43 -18.25 3.76
CA LEU A 4 6.72 -17.27 2.93
C LEU A 4 6.26 -16.11 3.82
N PRO A 5 6.36 -14.83 3.37
CA PRO A 5 5.82 -13.72 4.15
C PRO A 5 4.30 -13.85 4.24
N ILE A 6 3.78 -13.95 5.46
CA ILE A 6 2.34 -14.03 5.73
C ILE A 6 1.85 -12.64 6.11
N VAL A 7 1.04 -12.03 5.23
CA VAL A 7 0.40 -10.74 5.48
C VAL A 7 -1.09 -10.94 5.72
N GLU A 8 -1.58 -10.54 6.91
CA GLU A 8 -3.00 -10.63 7.26
C GLU A 8 -3.81 -9.52 6.56
N VAL A 9 -4.90 -9.86 5.87
CA VAL A 9 -5.84 -8.86 5.31
C VAL A 9 -6.98 -8.60 6.30
N LYS A 10 -7.10 -7.36 6.79
CA LYS A 10 -8.15 -6.92 7.72
C LYS A 10 -9.16 -5.99 7.08
N GLY A 11 -10.36 -5.95 7.68
CA GLY A 11 -11.39 -5.00 7.28
C GLY A 11 -12.16 -5.40 6.04
N ILE A 12 -12.03 -6.66 5.59
CA ILE A 12 -12.91 -7.23 4.57
C ILE A 12 -14.30 -7.36 5.20
N SER A 13 -15.32 -6.86 4.52
CA SER A 13 -16.69 -7.04 5.00
C SER A 13 -17.03 -8.54 4.99
N PRO A 14 -17.44 -9.14 6.13
CA PRO A 14 -17.80 -10.56 6.21
C PRO A 14 -19.17 -10.84 5.58
N ALA A 15 -19.62 -10.04 4.61
CA ALA A 15 -20.96 -10.12 4.06
C ALA A 15 -21.19 -11.52 3.46
N LEU A 16 -21.93 -12.29 4.26
CA LEU A 16 -22.41 -13.66 4.09
C LEU A 16 -23.45 -13.80 2.96
N GLN A 17 -23.46 -12.88 1.99
CA GLN A 17 -24.25 -13.04 0.78
C GLN A 17 -23.31 -13.50 -0.32
N VAL A 18 -23.25 -14.82 -0.47
CA VAL A 18 -22.83 -15.42 -1.73
C VAL A 18 -23.62 -14.70 -2.84
N PRO A 19 -22.93 -14.06 -3.81
CA PRO A 19 -23.64 -13.38 -4.88
C PRO A 19 -24.54 -14.41 -5.61
N PRO A 20 -25.75 -14.02 -6.05
CA PRO A 20 -26.61 -14.91 -6.84
C PRO A 20 -25.84 -15.49 -8.04
N ALA A 21 -26.16 -16.70 -8.46
CA ALA A 21 -25.52 -17.33 -9.62
C ALA A 21 -25.57 -16.39 -10.84
N GLY A 22 -24.41 -16.16 -11.48
CA GLY A 22 -24.26 -15.20 -12.57
C GLY A 22 -23.92 -13.76 -12.15
N LYS A 23 -23.76 -13.48 -10.85
CA LYS A 23 -23.26 -12.20 -10.34
C LYS A 23 -21.81 -12.35 -9.85
N ILE A 24 -21.00 -11.33 -10.14
CA ILE A 24 -19.59 -11.26 -9.74
C ILE A 24 -19.51 -10.99 -8.24
N TRP A 25 -18.61 -11.70 -7.56
CA TRP A 25 -18.29 -11.43 -6.17
C TRP A 25 -17.56 -10.08 -6.06
N GLN A 26 -18.23 -9.05 -5.53
CA GLN A 26 -17.65 -7.72 -5.36
C GLN A 26 -16.79 -7.68 -4.08
N LYS A 27 -15.64 -8.35 -4.11
CA LYS A 27 -14.57 -8.25 -3.10
C LYS A 27 -13.41 -7.41 -3.64
N GLU A 28 -13.76 -6.23 -4.18
CA GLU A 28 -12.80 -5.25 -4.70
C GLU A 28 -11.81 -4.82 -3.62
N ASP A 29 -12.22 -4.80 -2.34
CA ASP A 29 -11.35 -4.49 -1.20
C ASP A 29 -10.27 -5.55 -0.97
N LEU A 30 -10.61 -6.85 -1.06
CA LEU A 30 -9.62 -7.93 -1.03
C LEU A 30 -8.73 -7.91 -2.27
N ALA A 31 -9.32 -7.70 -3.46
CA ALA A 31 -8.55 -7.62 -4.70
C ALA A 31 -7.51 -6.50 -4.65
N ALA A 32 -7.89 -5.32 -4.16
CA ALA A 32 -6.97 -4.20 -3.97
C ALA A 32 -5.84 -4.53 -2.98
N ALA A 33 -6.14 -5.24 -1.89
CA ALA A 33 -5.11 -5.67 -0.95
C ALA A 33 -4.11 -6.64 -1.60
N VAL A 34 -4.62 -7.64 -2.33
CA VAL A 34 -3.79 -8.64 -3.02
C VAL A 34 -2.92 -7.99 -4.12
N GLU A 35 -3.49 -7.09 -4.91
CA GLU A 35 -2.76 -6.38 -5.98
C GLU A 35 -1.60 -5.55 -5.40
N ILE A 36 -1.81 -4.86 -4.28
CA ILE A 36 -0.72 -4.13 -3.61
C ILE A 36 0.39 -5.09 -3.19
N LEU A 37 0.05 -6.22 -2.55
CA LEU A 37 1.03 -7.21 -2.09
C LEU A 37 1.78 -7.86 -3.26
N ASP A 38 1.09 -8.18 -4.35
CA ASP A 38 1.69 -8.74 -5.57
C ASP A 38 2.65 -7.74 -6.23
N ARG A 39 2.28 -6.47 -6.35
CA ARG A 39 3.20 -5.43 -6.87
C ARG A 39 4.42 -5.23 -5.99
N LEU A 40 4.26 -5.26 -4.66
CA LEU A 40 5.38 -5.21 -3.73
C LEU A 40 6.27 -6.45 -3.88
N ASN A 41 5.69 -7.64 -4.02
CA ASN A 41 6.45 -8.88 -4.23
C ASN A 41 7.28 -8.83 -5.51
N ARG A 42 6.64 -8.51 -6.64
CA ARG A 42 7.31 -8.40 -7.95
C ARG A 42 8.43 -7.36 -7.91
N ARG A 43 8.23 -6.22 -7.23
CA ARG A 43 9.30 -5.23 -7.07
C ARG A 43 10.45 -5.75 -6.21
N GLY A 44 10.15 -6.48 -5.14
CA GLY A 44 11.14 -7.12 -4.28
C GLY A 44 11.94 -8.22 -4.98
N GLU A 45 11.34 -8.95 -5.92
CA GLU A 45 12.06 -9.92 -6.75
C GLU A 45 13.03 -9.25 -7.74
N LEU A 46 12.72 -8.04 -8.20
CA LEU A 46 13.57 -7.25 -9.10
C LEU A 46 14.71 -6.51 -8.36
N GLU A 47 14.55 -6.24 -7.06
CA GLU A 47 15.54 -5.57 -6.22
C GLU A 47 16.03 -6.52 -5.13
N GLU A 48 17.25 -7.07 -5.24
CA GLU A 48 17.85 -7.97 -4.23
C GLU A 48 17.71 -7.44 -2.79
N SER A 49 17.89 -6.14 -2.61
CA SER A 49 17.76 -5.44 -1.32
C SER A 49 16.33 -5.28 -0.81
N GLY A 50 15.31 -5.60 -1.61
CA GLY A 50 13.89 -5.42 -1.33
C GLY A 50 13.12 -6.72 -1.08
N SER A 51 13.74 -7.88 -1.32
CA SER A 51 13.17 -9.22 -1.08
C SER A 51 12.69 -9.44 0.36
N GLY A 52 13.29 -8.75 1.34
CA GLY A 52 12.92 -8.82 2.76
C GLY A 52 11.70 -7.97 3.16
N LEU A 53 11.28 -7.01 2.34
CA LEU A 53 10.33 -5.97 2.74
C LEU A 53 8.97 -6.54 3.16
N LEU A 54 8.46 -7.54 2.42
CA LEU A 54 7.17 -8.17 2.73
C LEU A 54 7.17 -8.93 4.06
N TYR A 55 8.34 -9.39 4.55
CA TYR A 55 8.44 -10.06 5.85
C TYR A 55 8.22 -9.11 7.02
N GLU A 56 8.42 -7.82 6.81
CA GLU A 56 8.22 -6.81 7.83
C GLU A 56 6.80 -6.24 7.82
N ILE A 57 5.99 -6.58 6.82
CA ILE A 57 4.57 -6.20 6.75
C ILE A 57 3.76 -7.31 7.42
N GLY A 58 3.10 -6.99 8.54
CA GLY A 58 2.28 -7.95 9.28
C GLY A 58 0.82 -7.98 8.82
N ARG A 59 0.28 -6.83 8.37
CA ARG A 59 -1.13 -6.76 7.94
C ARG A 59 -1.39 -5.64 6.93
N ILE A 60 -2.45 -5.79 6.15
CA ILE A 60 -3.04 -4.74 5.31
C ILE A 60 -4.50 -4.55 5.71
N ASN A 61 -4.88 -3.31 6.01
CA ASN A 61 -6.22 -2.96 6.44
C ASN A 61 -6.94 -2.19 5.33
N VAL A 62 -8.03 -2.78 4.85
CA VAL A 62 -8.91 -2.22 3.83
C VAL A 62 -10.29 -1.84 4.38
N SER A 63 -10.46 -1.76 5.71
CA SER A 63 -11.75 -1.40 6.33
C SER A 63 -12.31 -0.06 5.83
N ASN A 64 -11.45 0.87 5.45
CA ASN A 64 -11.84 2.16 4.88
C ASN A 64 -11.70 2.22 3.34
N PHE A 65 -11.73 1.07 2.65
CA PHE A 65 -11.66 1.01 1.19
C PHE A 65 -12.66 1.98 0.54
N ASN A 66 -12.18 2.76 -0.43
CA ASN A 66 -12.92 3.84 -1.09
C ASN A 66 -13.57 4.87 -0.14
N GLY A 67 -13.00 5.04 1.07
CA GLY A 67 -13.47 6.01 2.05
C GLY A 67 -14.79 5.62 2.73
N ARG A 68 -15.18 4.34 2.68
CA ARG A 68 -16.49 3.86 3.14
C ARG A 68 -16.80 4.13 4.61
N GLN A 69 -15.78 4.23 5.47
CA GLN A 69 -15.94 4.60 6.87
C GLN A 69 -15.72 6.10 7.08
N ASN A 70 -14.67 6.65 6.47
CA ASN A 70 -14.33 8.06 6.52
C ASN A 70 -13.51 8.46 5.29
N SER A 71 -14.09 9.32 4.45
CA SER A 71 -13.46 9.81 3.22
C SER A 71 -12.22 10.70 3.43
N ARG A 72 -12.02 11.21 4.66
CA ARG A 72 -10.82 12.01 5.02
C ARG A 72 -9.67 11.13 5.53
N SER A 73 -9.97 9.89 5.92
CA SER A 73 -8.96 8.92 6.35
C SER A 73 -8.39 8.18 5.14
N ALA A 74 -7.17 7.66 5.26
CA ALA A 74 -6.60 6.83 4.21
C ALA A 74 -7.46 5.59 3.93
N HIS A 75 -7.58 5.22 2.66
CA HIS A 75 -8.46 4.12 2.24
C HIS A 75 -7.85 2.75 2.55
N ILE A 76 -6.54 2.63 2.33
CA ILE A 76 -5.75 1.44 2.59
C ILE A 76 -4.56 1.84 3.46
N ILE A 77 -4.30 1.02 4.48
CA ILE A 77 -3.17 1.19 5.41
C ILE A 77 -2.51 -0.17 5.58
N LEU A 78 -1.21 -0.24 5.35
CA LEU A 78 -0.41 -1.41 5.71
C LEU A 78 0.16 -1.19 7.11
N TYR A 79 0.39 -2.28 7.82
CA TYR A 79 1.09 -2.24 9.08
C TYR A 79 2.26 -3.20 9.09
N THR A 80 3.34 -2.74 9.69
CA THR A 80 4.48 -3.59 9.96
C THR A 80 4.17 -4.60 11.07
N THR A 81 5.04 -5.59 11.24
CA THR A 81 4.95 -6.56 12.32
C THR A 81 5.11 -5.93 13.72
N ASP A 82 5.71 -4.73 13.81
CA ASP A 82 5.78 -3.88 15.02
C ASP A 82 4.69 -2.78 15.07
N ASP A 83 3.56 -3.00 14.38
CA ASP A 83 2.34 -2.17 14.44
C ASP A 83 2.44 -0.74 13.89
N ARG A 84 3.45 -0.42 13.08
CA ARG A 84 3.56 0.90 12.48
C ARG A 84 2.71 1.08 11.26
N LEU A 85 2.35 2.33 10.98
CA LEU A 85 1.47 2.65 9.88
C LEU A 85 2.26 2.99 8.62
N ILE A 86 1.93 2.30 7.54
CA ILE A 86 2.31 2.66 6.18
C ILE A 86 1.02 3.09 5.47
N ILE A 87 0.86 4.39 5.31
CA ILE A 87 -0.35 4.99 4.74
C ILE A 87 -0.25 4.89 3.22
N TRP A 88 -0.96 3.91 2.65
CA TRP A 88 -0.98 3.69 1.21
C TRP A 88 -1.92 4.66 0.48
N GLY A 89 -3.10 4.89 1.04
CA GLY A 89 -4.14 5.72 0.41
C GLY A 89 -5.06 4.89 -0.49
N ALA A 90 -5.35 5.41 -1.67
CA ALA A 90 -6.21 4.81 -2.67
C ALA A 90 -5.67 3.48 -3.23
N GLU A 91 -6.57 2.66 -3.76
CA GLU A 91 -6.20 1.46 -4.51
C GLU A 91 -5.38 1.79 -5.75
N ILE A 92 -4.73 0.76 -6.29
CA ILE A 92 -3.92 0.82 -7.51
C ILE A 92 -4.72 1.43 -8.66
N GLU A 93 -4.06 2.28 -9.45
CA GLU A 93 -4.60 3.01 -10.60
C GLU A 93 -5.71 4.02 -10.28
N LYS A 94 -6.03 4.24 -8.99
CA LYS A 94 -7.02 5.26 -8.57
C LYS A 94 -6.40 6.48 -7.91
N TRP A 95 -5.07 6.59 -7.87
CA TRP A 95 -4.35 7.73 -7.29
C TRP A 95 -4.83 9.09 -7.84
N GLN A 96 -5.12 9.19 -9.15
CA GLN A 96 -5.61 10.42 -9.80
C GLN A 96 -6.90 10.95 -9.18
N ARG A 97 -7.82 10.05 -8.84
CA ARG A 97 -9.13 10.40 -8.28
C ARG A 97 -9.00 11.11 -6.93
N TYR A 98 -7.93 10.80 -6.19
CA TYR A 98 -7.71 11.27 -4.83
C TYR A 98 -6.51 12.24 -4.72
N LEU A 99 -5.94 12.64 -5.87
CA LEU A 99 -4.78 13.54 -5.96
C LEU A 99 -3.58 13.04 -5.12
N GLU A 100 -3.38 11.73 -5.09
CA GLU A 100 -2.27 11.08 -4.39
C GLU A 100 -1.07 10.84 -5.32
N ALA A 101 0.08 10.51 -4.75
CA ALA A 101 1.24 10.01 -5.47
C ALA A 101 0.88 8.82 -6.38
N THR A 102 1.56 8.68 -7.51
CA THR A 102 1.32 7.52 -8.40
C THR A 102 1.72 6.22 -7.71
N ASP A 103 1.19 5.08 -8.17
CA ASP A 103 1.50 3.79 -7.57
C ASP A 103 3.01 3.48 -7.63
N GLU A 104 3.67 3.86 -8.73
CA GLU A 104 5.12 3.74 -8.89
C GLU A 104 5.87 4.63 -7.89
N GLN A 105 5.40 5.85 -7.64
CA GLN A 105 6.00 6.74 -6.64
C GLN A 105 5.83 6.17 -5.22
N LYS A 106 4.67 5.61 -4.90
CA LYS A 106 4.39 4.96 -3.61
C LYS A 106 5.36 3.79 -3.39
N ILE A 107 5.47 2.90 -4.37
CA ILE A 107 6.37 1.75 -4.33
C ILE A 107 7.82 2.22 -4.23
N ALA A 108 8.27 3.12 -5.11
CA ALA A 108 9.64 3.62 -5.11
C ALA A 108 10.01 4.28 -3.78
N ARG A 109 9.10 5.06 -3.18
CA ARG A 109 9.32 5.69 -1.86
C ARG A 109 9.45 4.67 -0.75
N LEU A 110 8.60 3.65 -0.74
CA LEU A 110 8.64 2.59 0.28
C LEU A 110 9.95 1.78 0.18
N PHE A 111 10.34 1.38 -1.03
CA PHE A 111 11.60 0.66 -1.26
C PHE A 111 12.83 1.52 -0.99
N SER A 112 12.80 2.80 -1.35
CA SER A 112 13.90 3.74 -1.03
C SER A 112 14.06 3.89 0.48
N TYR A 113 12.95 4.05 1.22
CA TYR A 113 12.98 4.11 2.68
C TYR A 113 13.56 2.81 3.28
N TYR A 114 13.12 1.66 2.80
CA TYR A 114 13.64 0.36 3.23
C TYR A 114 15.13 0.20 2.94
N LYS A 115 15.59 0.63 1.76
CA LYS A 115 17.01 0.59 1.38
C LYS A 115 17.88 1.52 2.23
N GLU A 116 17.39 2.71 2.56
CA GLU A 116 18.12 3.69 3.37
C GLU A 116 18.21 3.29 4.84
N LYS A 117 17.14 2.71 5.40
CA LYS A 117 17.07 2.33 6.83
C LYS A 117 17.48 0.89 7.09
N GLY A 118 17.46 0.04 6.06
CA GLY A 118 17.62 -1.40 6.17
C GLY A 118 16.43 -2.12 6.79
N THR A 119 15.40 -1.40 7.23
CA THR A 119 14.21 -1.95 7.89
C THR A 119 13.05 -0.93 7.92
N LEU A 120 11.82 -1.43 7.87
CA LEU A 120 10.56 -0.75 8.18
C LEU A 120 10.26 -0.80 9.69
N LEU A 121 10.90 -1.71 10.42
CA LEU A 121 10.86 -1.88 11.88
C LEU A 121 11.86 -0.91 12.54
N GLY A 122 11.67 -0.54 13.81
CA GLY A 122 12.45 0.57 14.44
C GLY A 122 12.32 1.98 13.78
N GLY A 123 12.13 3.07 14.54
CA GLY A 123 12.12 4.45 13.97
C GLY A 123 10.77 5.20 13.93
N VAL A 124 10.36 5.70 12.74
CA VAL A 124 9.29 6.70 12.59
C VAL A 124 7.91 6.18 12.95
N LYS A 125 6.99 7.06 13.41
CA LYS A 125 5.63 6.67 13.82
C LYS A 125 4.76 6.18 12.65
N TYR A 126 4.96 6.74 11.45
CA TYR A 126 4.24 6.37 10.24
C TYR A 126 5.05 6.73 8.99
N ILE A 127 4.78 6.04 7.88
CA ILE A 127 5.29 6.34 6.54
C ILE A 127 4.08 6.75 5.70
N ASP A 128 4.02 8.00 5.23
CA ASP A 128 2.95 8.46 4.33
C ASP A 128 3.40 8.35 2.87
N LEU A 129 2.68 7.54 2.09
CA LEU A 129 2.94 7.34 0.67
C LEU A 129 2.00 8.16 -0.23
N LYS A 130 0.97 8.81 0.32
CA LYS A 130 -0.01 9.58 -0.48
C LYS A 130 0.58 10.86 -1.04
N GLU A 131 1.54 11.46 -0.35
CA GLU A 131 2.10 12.73 -0.76
C GLU A 131 2.93 12.54 -2.04
N PRO A 132 2.54 13.15 -3.18
CA PRO A 132 3.37 13.15 -4.36
C PRO A 132 4.70 13.80 -4.00
N GLN A 133 5.81 13.23 -4.49
CA GLN A 133 7.08 13.93 -4.40
C GLN A 133 6.91 15.29 -5.08
N GLN A 134 7.17 16.38 -4.34
CA GLN A 134 7.35 17.69 -4.96
C GLN A 134 8.46 17.52 -5.99
N THR A 135 8.09 17.43 -7.25
CA THR A 135 9.05 17.45 -8.35
C THR A 135 9.58 18.88 -8.34
N ILE A 136 10.83 19.02 -7.89
CA ILE A 136 11.87 19.98 -8.27
C ILE A 136 11.34 21.32 -8.85
N PRO A 137 11.71 22.48 -8.27
CA PRO A 137 11.26 23.79 -8.78
C PRO A 137 11.51 23.90 -10.29
N LEU A 138 10.46 24.27 -11.03
CA LEU A 138 10.57 24.60 -12.45
C LEU A 138 11.69 25.65 -12.61
N PRO A 139 12.57 25.53 -13.62
CA PRO A 139 13.53 26.57 -13.89
C PRO A 139 12.75 27.86 -14.14
N ILE A 140 13.03 28.87 -13.33
CA ILE A 140 12.53 30.22 -13.56
C ILE A 140 13.19 30.63 -14.88
N ASP A 141 12.41 30.62 -15.95
CA ASP A 141 12.81 31.21 -17.22
C ASP A 141 12.92 32.72 -16.96
N LYS A 142 14.15 33.17 -16.66
CA LYS A 142 14.49 34.59 -16.63
C LYS A 142 14.78 34.99 -18.07
N TYR A 143 13.78 35.55 -18.73
CA TYR A 143 13.95 36.44 -19.88
C TYR A 143 13.31 37.78 -19.57
#